data_AF-A0A2X5NGI8-F1
#
_entry.id   AF-A0A2X5NGI8-F1
#
_cell.length_a   1.000
_cell.length_b   1.000
_cell.length_c   1.000
_cell.angle_alpha   90.00
_cell.angle_beta   90.00
_cell.angle_gamma   90.00
#
_symmetry.space_group_name_H-M   'P 1'
#
loop_
_entity.id
_entity.type
_entity.pdbx_description
1 polymer ?
#
loop_
_entity_poly.entity_id
_entity_poly.type
_entity_poly.pdbx_seq_one_letter_code
_entity_poly.pdbx_strand_id
1 'polypeptide(L)'
;MEQLSSVPVGHFLAMQYAVADHNSDIQRPGVTTLSIDRYYDIYFSQQAVNLTVKYTYTSVAGKKNIYIGTSIVNSEECSIRFNGYITVQREF
;
A
#
# COMPACT_ATOMS: atom_id res chain seq x y z
N MET A 1 -6.24 15.79 -1.64
CA MET A 1 -5.13 14.81 -1.67
C MET A 1 -4.18 15.19 -2.78
N GLU A 2 -2.90 14.89 -2.63
CA GLU A 2 -1.86 15.23 -3.60
C GLU A 2 -0.95 14.01 -3.78
N GLN A 3 -0.75 13.54 -5.01
CA GLN A 3 0.20 12.48 -5.31
C GLN A 3 1.62 13.05 -5.21
N LEU A 4 2.44 12.50 -4.31
CA LEU A 4 3.84 12.88 -4.15
C LEU A 4 4.76 12.03 -5.01
N SER A 5 4.43 10.74 -5.17
CA SER A 5 5.26 9.81 -5.93
C SER A 5 4.43 8.62 -6.42
N SER A 6 4.79 8.07 -7.57
CA SER A 6 4.29 6.81 -8.10
C SER A 6 5.44 6.11 -8.81
N VAL A 7 5.94 5.03 -8.21
CA VAL A 7 7.13 4.32 -8.69
C VAL A 7 6.79 2.85 -8.90
N PRO A 8 7.14 2.24 -10.04
CA PRO A 8 6.93 0.81 -10.25
C PRO A 8 7.51 -0.03 -9.11
N VAL A 9 6.78 -1.06 -8.68
CA VAL A 9 7.26 -1.99 -7.66
C VAL A 9 8.42 -2.80 -8.23
N GLY A 10 9.57 -2.77 -7.54
CA GLY A 10 10.72 -3.59 -7.94
C GLY A 10 10.56 -5.06 -7.58
N HIS A 11 11.18 -5.94 -8.36
CA HIS A 11 11.15 -7.40 -8.17
C HIS A 11 11.41 -7.84 -6.72
N PHE A 12 12.45 -7.31 -6.08
CA PHE A 12 12.81 -7.69 -4.70
C PHE A 12 11.71 -7.33 -3.69
N LEU A 13 11.10 -6.15 -3.85
CA LEU A 13 10.03 -5.70 -2.95
C LEU A 13 8.76 -6.54 -3.15
N ALA A 14 8.40 -6.81 -4.42
CA ALA A 14 7.27 -7.68 -4.74
C ALA A 14 7.44 -9.09 -4.16
N MET A 15 8.63 -9.68 -4.30
CA MET A 15 8.91 -11.01 -3.75
C MET A 15 8.89 -11.03 -2.21
N GLN A 16 9.44 -9.99 -1.55
CA GLN A 16 9.38 -9.89 -0.09
C GLN A 16 7.94 -9.87 0.41
N TYR A 17 7.05 -9.08 -0.21
CA TYR A 17 5.64 -9.04 0.19
C TYR A 17 4.89 -10.32 -0.18
N ALA A 18 5.18 -10.93 -1.33
CA ALA A 18 4.58 -12.20 -1.71
C ALA A 18 4.86 -13.32 -0.70
N VAL A 19 6.12 -13.44 -0.25
CA VAL A 19 6.51 -14.39 0.80
C VAL A 19 5.85 -14.06 2.14
N ALA A 20 5.83 -12.78 2.52
CA ALA A 20 5.26 -12.35 3.79
C ALA A 20 3.76 -12.65 3.89
N ASP A 21 3.01 -12.39 2.82
CA ASP A 21 1.56 -12.60 2.81
C ASP A 21 1.19 -14.06 2.66
N HIS A 22 1.92 -14.83 1.83
CA HIS A 22 1.77 -16.28 1.79
C HIS A 22 1.97 -16.90 3.18
N ASN A 23 3.06 -16.52 3.86
CA ASN A 23 3.35 -17.01 5.21
C ASN A 23 2.32 -16.56 6.25
N SER A 24 1.70 -15.40 6.06
CA SER A 24 0.64 -14.92 6.94
C SER A 24 -0.65 -15.72 6.73
N ASP A 25 -1.01 -16.00 5.47
CA ASP A 25 -2.26 -16.68 5.14
C ASP A 25 -2.22 -18.19 5.41
N ILE A 26 -1.06 -18.88 5.30
CA ILE A 26 -0.96 -20.29 5.74
C ILE A 26 -1.25 -20.46 7.24
N GLN A 27 -1.03 -19.42 8.05
CA GLN A 27 -1.28 -19.45 9.50
C GLN A 27 -2.72 -19.07 9.86
N ARG A 28 -3.55 -18.70 8.89
CA ARG A 28 -4.91 -18.19 9.11
C ARG A 28 -5.94 -19.27 8.76
N PRO A 29 -6.64 -19.85 9.75
CA PRO A 29 -7.68 -20.84 9.48
C PRO A 29 -8.81 -20.25 8.63
N GLY A 30 -9.25 -20.97 7.61
CA GLY A 30 -10.41 -20.59 6.78
C GLY A 30 -10.12 -19.56 5.68
N VAL A 31 -8.86 -19.19 5.44
CA VAL A 31 -8.44 -18.34 4.33
C VAL A 31 -7.89 -19.18 3.19
N THR A 32 -8.26 -18.85 1.94
CA THR A 32 -7.65 -19.46 0.76
C THR A 32 -6.25 -18.87 0.57
N THR A 33 -5.22 -19.69 0.80
CA THR A 33 -3.83 -19.30 0.55
C THR A 33 -3.48 -19.44 -0.92
N LEU A 34 -2.95 -18.37 -1.53
CA LEU A 34 -2.39 -18.42 -2.89
C LEU A 34 -0.93 -18.92 -2.87
N SER A 35 -0.40 -19.38 -4.00
CA SER A 35 1.04 -19.65 -4.11
C SER A 35 1.84 -18.34 -4.05
N ILE A 36 3.12 -18.43 -3.67
CA ILE A 36 4.04 -17.28 -3.66
C ILE A 36 4.06 -16.59 -5.04
N ASP A 37 4.12 -17.35 -6.14
CA ASP A 37 4.12 -16.80 -7.51
C ASP A 37 2.85 -15.98 -7.79
N ARG A 38 1.69 -16.42 -7.29
CA ARG A 38 0.43 -15.68 -7.49
C ARG A 38 0.37 -14.41 -6.66
N TYR A 39 0.89 -14.41 -5.43
CA TYR A 39 1.05 -13.15 -4.70
C TYR A 39 2.06 -12.23 -5.38
N TYR A 40 3.16 -12.78 -5.89
CA TYR A 40 4.17 -12.01 -6.62
C TYR A 40 3.57 -11.31 -7.85
N ASP A 41 2.74 -12.03 -8.62
CA ASP A 41 2.02 -11.45 -9.76
C ASP A 41 1.16 -10.26 -9.34
N ILE A 42 0.44 -10.35 -8.21
CA ILE A 42 -0.37 -9.23 -7.69
C ILE A 42 0.52 -8.00 -7.43
N TYR A 43 1.69 -8.21 -6.84
CA TYR A 43 2.62 -7.14 -6.43
C TYR A 43 3.49 -6.57 -7.55
N PHE A 44 3.65 -7.27 -8.67
CA PHE A 44 4.58 -6.89 -9.74
C PHE A 44 3.90 -6.68 -11.09
N SER A 45 2.90 -7.49 -11.43
CA SER A 45 2.19 -7.41 -12.70
C SER A 45 1.17 -6.27 -12.68
N GLN A 46 0.48 -6.05 -13.81
CA GLN A 46 -0.62 -5.09 -13.93
C GLN A 46 -0.23 -3.65 -13.55
N GLN A 47 1.01 -3.26 -13.87
CA GLN A 47 1.53 -1.91 -13.59
C GLN A 47 1.49 -1.57 -12.09
N ALA A 48 1.83 -2.54 -11.24
CA ALA A 48 1.91 -2.30 -9.80
C ALA A 48 2.90 -1.18 -9.47
N VAL A 49 2.44 -0.19 -8.72
CA VAL A 49 3.22 0.96 -8.26
C VAL A 49 3.14 1.12 -6.76
N ASN A 50 4.26 1.52 -6.16
CA ASN A 50 4.28 2.10 -4.84
C ASN A 50 3.85 3.58 -4.95
N LEU A 51 2.60 3.85 -4.58
CA LEU A 51 1.97 5.15 -4.62
C LEU A 51 2.13 5.83 -3.26
N THR A 52 2.67 7.06 -3.27
CA THR A 52 2.78 7.92 -2.08
C THR A 52 1.89 9.14 -2.25
N VAL A 53 1.00 9.38 -1.28
CA VAL A 53 -0.01 10.44 -1.32
C VAL A 53 0.05 11.27 -0.04
N LYS A 54 0.01 12.59 -0.20
CA LYS A 54 -0.20 13.56 0.87
C LYS A 54 -1.69 13.82 1.06
N TYR A 55 -2.17 13.59 2.27
CA TYR A 55 -3.53 13.89 2.69
C TYR A 55 -3.51 15.12 3.58
N THR A 56 -4.26 16.15 3.20
CA THR A 56 -4.50 17.33 4.02
C THR A 56 -5.96 17.35 4.42
N TYR A 57 -6.22 17.22 5.72
CA TYR A 57 -7.54 17.38 6.30
C TYR A 57 -7.63 18.76 6.94
N THR A 58 -8.73 19.47 6.69
CA THR A 58 -8.99 20.77 7.30
C THR A 58 -10.30 20.67 8.07
N SER A 59 -10.26 20.99 9.36
CA SER A 59 -11.45 21.02 10.21
C SER A 59 -12.30 22.25 9.94
N VAL A 60 -13.54 22.27 10.46
CA VAL A 60 -14.43 23.45 10.39
C VAL A 60 -13.84 24.69 11.06
N ALA A 61 -12.96 24.51 12.05
CA ALA A 61 -12.26 25.60 12.73
C ALA A 61 -10.96 26.03 12.00
N GLY A 62 -10.70 25.51 10.79
CA GLY A 62 -9.52 25.83 9.98
C GLY A 62 -8.24 25.09 10.36
N LYS A 63 -8.25 24.27 11.42
CA LYS A 63 -7.09 23.44 11.84
C LYS A 63 -6.77 22.38 10.79
N LYS A 64 -5.49 22.15 10.53
CA LYS A 64 -4.97 21.26 9.48
C LYS A 64 -4.20 20.06 10.02
N ASN A 65 -4.37 18.96 9.30
CA ASN A 65 -3.73 17.68 9.57
C ASN A 65 -3.11 17.23 8.26
N ILE A 66 -1.81 16.97 8.26
CA ILE A 66 -1.10 16.53 7.07
C ILE A 66 -0.52 15.16 7.35
N TYR A 67 -0.88 14.21 6.50
CA TYR A 67 -0.36 12.85 6.52
C TYR A 67 0.27 12.53 5.17
N ILE A 68 1.30 11.71 5.18
CA ILE A 68 1.84 11.09 3.96
C ILE A 68 1.64 9.60 4.11
N GLY A 69 0.81 9.00 3.25
CA GLY A 69 0.55 7.57 3.19
C GLY A 69 1.22 6.92 1.99
N THR A 70 1.59 5.66 2.12
CA THR A 70 2.13 4.84 1.02
C THR A 70 1.34 3.53 0.92
N SER A 71 1.01 3.15 -0.32
CA SER A 71 0.35 1.91 -0.65
C SER A 71 0.92 1.32 -1.93
N ILE A 72 0.82 0.01 -2.09
CA ILE A 72 0.94 -0.62 -3.40
C ILE A 72 -0.46 -0.73 -4.01
N VAL A 73 -0.57 -0.26 -5.25
CA VAL A 73 -1.77 -0.33 -6.09
C VAL A 73 -1.38 -0.88 -7.46
N ASN A 74 -2.29 -1.55 -8.15
CA ASN A 74 -2.10 -1.96 -9.55
C ASN A 74 -3.33 -1.53 -10.37
N SER A 75 -3.37 -1.87 -11.66
CA SER A 75 -4.45 -1.43 -12.54
C SER A 75 -5.79 -2.13 -12.32
N GLU A 76 -5.82 -3.29 -11.67
CA GLU A 76 -7.06 -4.07 -11.44
C GLU A 76 -7.56 -3.93 -9.99
N GLU A 77 -6.66 -3.73 -9.03
CA GLU A 77 -6.93 -3.64 -7.61
C GLU A 77 -6.52 -2.26 -7.07
N CYS A 78 -7.51 -1.50 -6.61
CA CYS A 78 -7.35 -0.15 -6.07
C CYS A 78 -6.48 -0.09 -4.79
N SER A 79 -6.24 -1.22 -4.12
CA SER A 79 -5.38 -1.32 -2.95
C SER A 79 -4.95 -2.76 -2.73
N ILE A 80 -3.72 -3.07 -3.11
CA ILE A 80 -3.11 -4.37 -2.82
C ILE A 80 -2.60 -4.38 -1.37
N ARG A 81 -1.89 -3.33 -0.97
CA ARG A 81 -1.25 -3.26 0.35
C ARG A 81 -1.11 -1.83 0.83
N PHE A 82 -1.43 -1.60 2.10
CA PHE A 82 -1.08 -0.36 2.80
C PHE A 82 0.27 -0.54 3.52
N ASN A 83 1.27 0.26 3.16
CA ASN A 83 2.60 0.19 3.76
C ASN A 83 2.72 1.01 5.04
N GLY A 84 1.81 1.98 5.24
CA GLY A 84 1.79 2.84 6.41
C GLY A 84 1.68 4.32 6.07
N TYR A 85 1.80 5.15 7.10
CA TYR A 85 1.76 6.60 6.97
C TYR A 85 2.63 7.30 8.00
N ILE A 86 2.99 8.55 7.70
CA ILE A 86 3.67 9.48 8.61
C ILE A 86 2.75 10.67 8.84
N THR A 87 2.66 11.14 10.09
CA THR A 87 2.02 12.40 10.43
C THR A 87 3.03 13.53 10.27
N VAL A 88 2.79 14.42 9.31
CA VAL A 88 3.64 15.60 9.06
C VAL A 88 3.21 16.77 9.95
N GLN A 89 1.89 16.94 10.13
CA GLN A 89 1.33 18.04 10.92
C GLN A 89 0.01 17.61 11.55
N ARG A 90 -0.23 18.06 12.79
CA ARG A 90 -1.44 17.76 13.57
C ARG A 90 -1.82 18.97 14.42
N GLU A 91 -2.92 19.65 14.09
CA GLU A 91 -3.33 20.91 14.78
C GLU A 91 -4.58 20.79 15.69
N PHE A 92 -5.11 19.58 15.83
CA PHE A 92 -6.35 19.26 16.53
C PHE A 92 -6.05 18.52 17.82
#